data_AF-E5RIH6-F1
#
_entry.id   AF-E5RIH6-F1
#
_cell.length_a   1.000
_cell.length_b   1.000
_cell.length_c   1.000
_cell.angle_alpha   90.00
_cell.angle_beta   90.00
_cell.angle_gamma   90.00
#
_symmetry.space_group_name_H-M   'P 1'
#
loop_
_entity.id
_entity.type
_entity.pdbx_description
1 polymer ?
#
loop_
_entity_poly.entity_id
_entity_poly.type
_entity_poly.pdbx_seq_one_letter_code
_entity_poly.pdbx_strand_id
1 'polypeptide(L)'
;MSLTSWFLVSSGGTRHRLPREMIFVGRDDCELMLQSRSVDKQHAVINYDASTDEHLVKDLGSLNGTFVNDVRIPEQTYITLKLEDKLR
;
A
#
# COMPACT_ATOMS: atom_id res chain seq x y z
N MET A 1 -22.72 3.59 -2.85
CA MET A 1 -21.38 4.11 -3.19
C MET A 1 -20.81 4.71 -1.92
N SER A 2 -19.77 4.11 -1.36
CA SER A 2 -19.14 4.64 -0.16
C SER A 2 -18.57 6.03 -0.45
N LEU A 3 -18.75 6.97 0.49
CA LEU A 3 -18.26 8.36 0.40
C LEU A 3 -16.89 8.53 1.04
N THR A 4 -16.30 7.47 1.63
CA THR A 4 -15.06 7.56 2.38
C THR A 4 -13.85 7.53 1.45
N SER A 5 -13.07 8.62 1.47
CA SER A 5 -11.76 8.68 0.82
C SER A 5 -10.70 8.17 1.78
N TRP A 6 -9.90 7.20 1.33
CA TRP A 6 -8.77 6.66 2.08
C TRP A 6 -7.49 7.45 1.78
N PHE A 7 -6.66 7.60 2.80
CA PHE A 7 -5.37 8.26 2.68
C PHE A 7 -4.29 7.45 3.41
N LEU A 8 -3.15 7.25 2.76
CA LEU A 8 -1.92 6.95 3.47
C LEU A 8 -1.28 8.27 3.89
N VAL A 9 -0.89 8.36 5.16
CA VAL A 9 -0.27 9.56 5.72
C VAL A 9 1.17 9.23 6.05
N SER A 10 2.12 9.90 5.39
CA SER A 10 3.54 9.72 5.67
C SER A 10 3.89 10.27 7.05
N SER A 11 5.03 9.86 7.61
CA SER A 11 5.55 10.40 8.88
C SER A 11 5.77 11.92 8.84
N GLY A 12 6.00 12.49 7.65
CA GLY A 12 6.10 13.94 7.43
C GLY A 12 4.75 14.66 7.30
N GLY A 13 3.63 13.95 7.42
CA GLY A 13 2.27 14.51 7.33
C GLY A 13 1.70 14.61 5.91
N THR A 14 2.46 14.19 4.88
CA THR A 14 1.95 14.18 3.50
C THR A 14 0.86 13.12 3.36
N ARG A 15 -0.29 13.52 2.80
CA ARG A 15 -1.45 12.65 2.59
C ARG A 15 -1.50 12.20 1.13
N HIS A 16 -1.45 10.90 0.91
CA HIS A 16 -1.59 10.27 -0.40
C HIS A 16 -2.96 9.61 -0.48
N ARG A 17 -3.83 10.11 -1.36
CA ARG A 17 -5.17 9.52 -1.53
C ARG A 17 -5.05 8.15 -2.21
N LEU A 18 -5.67 7.13 -1.63
CA LEU A 18 -5.78 5.84 -2.29
C LEU A 18 -6.98 5.88 -3.26
N PRO A 19 -6.77 5.62 -4.57
CA PRO A 19 -7.85 5.55 -5.53
C PRO A 19 -8.65 4.24 -5.37
N ARG A 20 -9.78 4.15 -6.07
CA ARG A 20 -10.62 2.94 -6.14
C ARG A 20 -10.20 2.02 -7.29
N GLU A 21 -8.90 1.84 -7.42
CA GLU A 21 -8.28 1.02 -8.46
C GLU A 21 -6.98 0.42 -7.93
N MET A 22 -6.37 -0.45 -8.74
CA MET A 22 -5.05 -0.98 -8.43
C MET A 22 -3.98 0.07 -8.72
N ILE A 23 -3.08 0.27 -7.76
CA ILE A 23 -1.89 1.09 -7.92
C ILE A 23 -0.64 0.34 -7.50
N PHE A 24 0.48 0.68 -8.13
CA PHE A 24 1.80 0.22 -7.74
C PHE A 24 2.41 1.15 -6.69
N VAL A 25 3.13 0.53 -5.76
CA VAL A 25 3.92 1.19 -4.74
C VAL A 25 5.37 0.76 -4.93
N GLY A 26 6.27 1.73 -5.01
CA GLY A 26 7.66 1.44 -5.30
C GLY A 26 8.51 2.70 -5.42
N ARG A 27 9.77 2.55 -5.79
CA ARG A 27 10.71 3.67 -5.92
C ARG A 27 10.76 4.25 -7.34
N ASP A 28 10.29 3.51 -8.34
CA ASP A 28 10.47 3.84 -9.76
C ASP A 28 9.22 3.48 -10.56
N ASP A 29 8.74 4.38 -11.39
CA ASP A 29 7.59 4.17 -12.31
C ASP A 29 6.33 3.59 -11.62
N CYS A 30 5.92 4.17 -10.48
CA CYS A 30 4.76 3.75 -9.68
C CYS A 30 3.84 4.95 -9.41
N GLU A 31 2.53 4.71 -9.22
CA GLU A 31 1.60 5.79 -8.84
C GLU A 31 1.87 6.30 -7.43
N LEU A 32 2.27 5.42 -6.50
CA LEU A 32 2.75 5.80 -5.18
C LEU A 32 4.26 5.59 -5.08
N MET A 33 5.01 6.65 -5.40
CA MET A 33 6.47 6.63 -5.31
C MET A 33 6.99 6.90 -3.90
N LEU A 34 7.84 6.01 -3.40
CA LEU A 34 8.56 6.16 -2.14
C LEU A 34 10.05 6.43 -2.42
N GLN A 35 10.55 7.57 -1.95
CA GLN A 35 11.93 8.02 -2.15
C GLN A 35 12.90 7.36 -1.16
N SER A 36 12.99 6.04 -1.13
CA SER A 36 13.90 5.30 -0.24
C SER A 36 14.61 4.16 -0.95
N ARG A 37 15.94 4.07 -0.81
CA ARG A 37 16.74 2.97 -1.39
C ARG A 37 16.38 1.58 -0.83
N SER A 38 15.68 1.50 0.31
CA SER A 38 15.16 0.24 0.85
C SER A 38 13.90 -0.25 0.14
N VAL A 39 13.30 0.58 -0.72
CA VAL A 39 12.11 0.24 -1.50
C VAL A 39 12.55 -0.16 -2.91
N ASP A 40 11.98 -1.27 -3.37
CA ASP A 40 12.23 -1.80 -4.71
C ASP A 40 11.54 -0.94 -5.76
N LYS A 41 11.92 -1.11 -7.03
CA LYS A 41 11.31 -0.36 -8.13
C LYS A 41 9.79 -0.55 -8.14
N GLN A 42 9.35 -1.80 -8.09
CA GLN A 42 7.97 -2.21 -7.83
C GLN A 42 8.00 -3.11 -6.59
N HIS A 43 7.49 -2.61 -5.47
CA HIS A 43 7.65 -3.25 -4.16
C HIS A 43 6.37 -3.95 -3.70
N ALA A 44 5.25 -3.25 -3.86
CA ALA A 44 3.93 -3.75 -3.50
C ALA A 44 2.88 -3.20 -4.47
N VAL A 45 1.68 -3.77 -4.41
CA VAL A 45 0.48 -3.19 -5.01
C VAL A 45 -0.55 -2.92 -3.92
N ILE A 46 -1.30 -1.84 -4.09
CA ILE A 46 -2.53 -1.60 -3.34
C ILE A 46 -3.68 -1.76 -4.32
N ASN A 47 -4.56 -2.71 -4.05
CA ASN A 47 -5.77 -2.96 -4.82
C ASN A 47 -6.99 -2.46 -4.03
N TYR A 48 -8.03 -2.05 -4.75
CA TYR A 48 -9.33 -1.79 -4.16
C TYR A 48 -10.32 -2.87 -4.58
N ASP A 49 -10.92 -3.54 -3.59
CA ASP A 49 -11.98 -4.52 -3.81
C ASP A 49 -13.35 -3.82 -3.73
N ALA A 50 -13.97 -3.67 -4.89
CA ALA A 50 -15.28 -3.03 -5.01
C ALA A 50 -16.43 -3.85 -4.41
N SER A 51 -16.24 -5.16 -4.20
CA SER A 51 -17.26 -6.03 -3.60
C SER A 51 -17.36 -5.86 -2.08
N THR A 52 -16.22 -5.63 -1.42
CA THR A 52 -16.14 -5.41 0.03
C THR A 52 -15.97 -3.94 0.43
N ASP A 53 -15.67 -3.05 -0.53
CA ASP A 53 -15.32 -1.64 -0.30
C ASP A 53 -14.04 -1.47 0.54
N GLU A 54 -13.03 -2.31 0.27
CA GLU A 54 -11.78 -2.35 1.05
C GLU A 54 -10.54 -2.16 0.19
N HIS A 55 -9.50 -1.58 0.78
CA HIS A 55 -8.15 -1.56 0.20
C HIS A 55 -7.36 -2.77 0.70
N LEU A 56 -6.61 -3.40 -0.19
CA LEU A 56 -5.75 -4.53 0.12
C LEU A 56 -4.33 -4.24 -0.36
N VAL A 57 -3.34 -4.61 0.44
CA VAL A 57 -1.93 -4.55 0.07
C VAL A 57 -1.44 -5.95 -0.28
N LYS A 58 -0.55 -6.05 -1.27
CA LYS A 58 0.16 -7.27 -1.61
C LYS A 58 1.61 -6.95 -1.90
N ASP A 59 2.51 -7.60 -1.17
CA ASP A 59 3.94 -7.53 -1.45
C ASP A 59 4.28 -8.32 -2.73
N LEU A 60 5.13 -7.75 -3.59
CA LEU A 60 5.49 -8.34 -4.89
C LEU A 60 6.72 -9.25 -4.86
N GLY A 61 7.17 -9.69 -3.68
CA GLY A 61 8.43 -10.43 -3.50
C GLY A 61 9.59 -9.46 -3.30
N SER A 62 9.35 -8.41 -2.52
CA SER A 62 10.32 -7.35 -2.33
C SER A 62 11.49 -7.77 -1.43
N LEU A 63 12.67 -7.17 -1.64
CA LEU A 63 13.90 -7.54 -0.94
C LEU A 63 13.79 -7.35 0.58
N ASN A 64 13.19 -6.24 1.02
CA ASN A 64 13.05 -5.92 2.44
C ASN A 64 11.70 -6.34 3.04
N GLY A 65 10.74 -6.73 2.19
CA GLY A 65 9.38 -7.07 2.57
C GLY A 65 8.53 -5.84 2.92
N THR A 66 7.22 -6.04 2.80
CA THR A 66 6.18 -5.12 3.29
C THR A 66 5.70 -5.52 4.68
N PHE A 67 5.41 -4.54 5.55
CA PHE A 67 4.91 -4.76 6.90
C PHE A 67 3.57 -4.05 7.11
N VAL A 68 2.65 -4.72 7.79
CA VAL A 68 1.40 -4.13 8.30
C VAL A 68 1.47 -4.22 9.83
N ASN A 69 1.39 -3.07 10.52
CA ASN A 69 1.48 -2.98 11.98
C ASN A 69 2.72 -3.70 12.55
N ASP A 70 3.87 -3.45 11.93
CA ASP A 70 5.17 -4.04 12.25
C ASP A 70 5.29 -5.56 12.04
N VAL A 71 4.25 -6.22 11.52
CA VAL A 71 4.27 -7.63 11.14
C VAL A 71 4.51 -7.74 9.65
N ARG A 72 5.54 -8.53 9.26
CA ARG A 72 5.84 -8.79 7.85
C ARG A 72 4.71 -9.61 7.23
N ILE A 73 4.16 -9.14 6.12
CA ILE A 73 3.13 -9.87 5.39
C ILE A 73 3.76 -10.92 4.45
N PRO A 74 3.04 -12.02 4.14
CA PRO A 74 3.51 -12.97 3.15
C PRO A 74 3.58 -12.33 1.75
N GLU A 75 4.61 -12.70 1.01
CA GLU A 75 4.75 -12.32 -0.40
C GLU A 75 3.59 -12.90 -1.22
N GLN A 76 3.23 -12.20 -2.29
CA GLN A 76 2.20 -12.61 -3.23
C GLN A 76 0.79 -12.89 -2.64
N THR A 77 0.53 -12.43 -1.42
CA THR A 77 -0.76 -12.60 -0.73
C THR A 77 -1.40 -11.25 -0.46
N TYR A 78 -2.71 -11.13 -0.68
CA TYR A 78 -3.46 -9.92 -0.34
C TYR A 78 -3.81 -9.88 1.15
N ILE A 79 -3.50 -8.75 1.78
CA ILE A 79 -3.87 -8.43 3.15
C ILE A 79 -4.77 -7.20 3.13
N THR A 80 -5.96 -7.31 3.71
CA THR A 80 -6.90 -6.20 3.84
C THR A 80 -6.36 -5.14 4.80
N LEU A 81 -6.34 -3.89 4.36
CA LEU A 81 -6.00 -2.74 5.18
C LEU A 81 -7.22 -2.26 5.97
N LYS A 82 -6.98 -1.91 7.23
CA LYS A 82 -7.95 -1.31 8.13
C LYS A 82 -7.55 0.12 8.48
N LEU A 83 -8.50 0.87 9.04
CA LEU A 83 -8.24 2.21 9.50
C LEU A 83 -7.14 2.17 10.57
N GLU A 84 -6.22 3.13 10.53
CA GLU A 84 -5.09 3.26 11.45
C GLU A 84 -3.95 2.23 11.26
N ASP A 85 -4.09 1.30 10.31
CA ASP A 85 -3.00 0.40 9.95
C ASP A 85 -1.77 1.17 9.47
N LYS A 86 -0.60 0.71 9.91
CA LYS A 86 0.69 1.27 9.51
C LYS A 86 1.36 0.37 8.49
N LEU A 87 1.61 0.92 7.32
CA LEU A 87 2.47 0.31 6.30
C LEU A 87 3.92 0.78 6.47
N ARG A 88 4.84 -0.18 6.46
CA ARG A 88 6.29 0.07 6.51
C ARG A 88 7.03 -0.79 5.50
#